data_AF-A0A1C5ENP5-F1
#
_entry.id   AF-A0A1C5ENP5-F1
#
_cell.length_a   1.000
_cell.length_b   1.000
_cell.length_c   1.000
_cell.angle_alpha   90.00
_cell.angle_beta   90.00
_cell.angle_gamma   90.00
#
_symmetry.space_group_name_H-M   'P 1'
#
loop_
_entity.id
_entity.type
_entity.pdbx_description
1 polymer ?
#
loop_
_entity_poly.entity_id
_entity_poly.type
_entity_poly.pdbx_seq_one_letter_code
_entity_poly.pdbx_strand_id
1 'polypeptide(L)'
;MTANDAPSGKQPTATYDSAFLKACRREPVPHTPVWFMRQAGRSLPEYRKVREGIPMLESCARPELVTEITLQPVRRHGVDAAIYYSDIVVPLKAIGVDLDIKPGVGPVVEQPIRTRADLARLRDLTPEDIPYVTEAIGMLTRELGATPLIGFAGAPSRWPATWSRAAPRARTRTPRR
;
A
#
# COMPACT_ATOMS: atom_id res chain seq x y z
N MET A 1 -0.48 -20.99 -23.01
CA MET A 1 -1.52 -20.41 -22.13
C MET A 1 -1.12 -18.98 -21.83
N THR A 2 -1.70 -18.02 -22.54
CA THR A 2 -1.47 -16.59 -22.32
C THR A 2 -2.44 -16.08 -21.26
N ALA A 3 -1.97 -15.26 -20.33
CA ALA A 3 -2.69 -14.74 -19.16
C ALA A 3 -3.85 -13.76 -19.47
N ASN A 4 -4.47 -13.87 -20.65
CA ASN A 4 -5.48 -12.94 -21.17
C ASN A 4 -6.82 -13.61 -21.50
N ASP A 5 -7.02 -14.88 -21.12
CA ASP A 5 -8.35 -15.47 -21.21
C ASP A 5 -9.27 -14.79 -20.19
N ALA A 6 -10.22 -14.01 -20.70
CA ALA A 6 -11.27 -13.42 -19.91
C ALA A 6 -12.03 -14.55 -19.20
N PRO A 7 -12.29 -14.45 -17.88
CA PRO A 7 -13.02 -15.49 -17.17
C PRO A 7 -14.45 -15.56 -17.74
N SER A 8 -14.72 -16.58 -18.55
CA SER A 8 -16.03 -16.78 -19.16
C SER A 8 -17.05 -17.10 -18.06
N GLY A 9 -18.10 -16.28 -17.92
CA GLY A 9 -19.32 -16.68 -17.22
C GLY A 9 -19.69 -15.93 -15.93
N LYS A 10 -18.96 -14.89 -15.51
CA LYS A 10 -19.48 -14.00 -14.44
C LYS A 10 -20.26 -12.85 -15.06
N GLN A 11 -21.54 -12.72 -14.70
CA GLN A 11 -22.33 -11.52 -15.01
C GLN A 11 -21.54 -10.27 -14.58
N PRO A 12 -21.55 -9.19 -15.39
CA PRO A 12 -20.96 -7.92 -14.99
C PRO A 12 -21.50 -7.50 -13.63
N THR A 13 -20.61 -7.33 -12.65
CA THR A 13 -21.00 -6.77 -11.35
C THR A 13 -21.18 -5.26 -11.50
N ALA A 14 -21.93 -4.63 -10.59
CA ALA A 14 -22.05 -3.17 -10.58
C ALA A 14 -20.68 -2.46 -10.59
N THR A 15 -19.65 -3.08 -9.99
CA THR A 15 -18.26 -2.64 -10.05
C THR A 15 -17.66 -2.75 -11.45
N TYR A 16 -17.90 -3.83 -12.19
CA TYR A 16 -17.40 -4.04 -13.56
C TYR A 16 -17.85 -2.94 -14.51
N ASP A 17 -19.08 -2.44 -14.32
CA ASP A 17 -19.70 -1.37 -15.09
C ASP A 17 -19.42 0.04 -14.58
N SER A 18 -18.59 0.18 -13.53
CA SER A 18 -18.17 1.49 -13.02
C SER A 18 -17.45 2.32 -14.09
N ALA A 19 -17.58 3.65 -14.01
CA ALA A 19 -16.95 4.57 -14.94
C ALA A 19 -15.43 4.37 -15.02
N PHE A 20 -14.77 4.12 -13.88
CA PHE A 20 -13.33 3.86 -13.83
C PHE A 20 -12.92 2.61 -14.61
N LEU A 21 -13.56 1.45 -14.37
CA LEU A 21 -13.16 0.21 -15.05
C LEU A 21 -13.52 0.25 -16.54
N LYS A 22 -14.63 0.88 -16.93
CA LYS A 22 -14.97 1.14 -18.33
C LYS A 22 -13.90 1.99 -19.02
N ALA A 23 -13.48 3.09 -18.39
CA ALA A 23 -12.42 3.93 -18.93
C ALA A 23 -11.09 3.18 -19.08
N CYS A 24 -10.71 2.33 -18.11
CA CYS A 24 -9.51 1.48 -18.21
C CYS A 24 -9.57 0.50 -19.41
N ARG A 25 -10.77 0.05 -19.78
CA ARG A 25 -11.01 -0.80 -20.96
C ARG A 25 -11.25 0.00 -22.25
N ARG A 26 -11.16 1.33 -22.20
CA ARG A 26 -11.42 2.26 -23.32
C ARG A 26 -12.86 2.20 -23.85
N GLU A 27 -13.81 1.89 -22.97
CA GLU A 27 -15.24 1.92 -23.26
C GLU A 27 -15.82 3.32 -23.06
N PRO A 28 -16.98 3.67 -23.67
CA PRO A 28 -17.68 4.91 -23.41
C PRO A 28 -18.10 5.03 -21.93
N VAL A 29 -17.92 6.23 -21.37
CA VAL A 29 -18.21 6.53 -19.97
C VAL A 29 -19.09 7.78 -19.85
N PRO A 30 -19.96 7.86 -18.82
CA PRO A 30 -20.85 9.02 -18.63
C PRO A 30 -20.09 10.29 -18.21
N HIS A 31 -18.90 10.14 -17.61
CA HIS A 31 -17.99 11.20 -17.21
C HIS A 31 -16.56 10.68 -17.17
N THR A 32 -15.57 11.58 -17.15
CA THR A 32 -14.17 11.21 -16.96
C THR A 32 -13.94 10.79 -15.50
N PRO A 33 -13.58 9.52 -15.22
CA PRO A 33 -13.40 9.06 -13.86
C PRO A 33 -12.12 9.63 -13.23
N VAL A 34 -12.19 10.01 -11.95
CA VAL A 34 -11.09 10.63 -11.20
C VAL A 34 -10.81 9.90 -9.89
N TRP A 35 -9.52 9.70 -9.62
CA TRP A 35 -8.98 9.31 -8.32
C TRP A 35 -7.59 9.96 -8.17
N PHE A 36 -7.08 10.06 -6.94
CA PHE A 36 -5.80 10.72 -6.70
C PHE A 36 -4.79 9.78 -6.04
N MET A 37 -3.54 9.80 -6.53
CA MET A 37 -2.43 9.19 -5.81
C MET A 37 -2.31 9.85 -4.43
N ARG A 38 -2.20 9.02 -3.38
CA ARG A 38 -2.18 9.46 -1.97
C ARG A 38 -3.46 10.18 -1.51
N GLN A 39 -4.63 9.89 -2.10
CA GLN A 39 -5.92 10.42 -1.66
C GLN A 39 -6.22 10.13 -0.18
N ALA A 40 -5.82 8.96 0.31
CA ALA A 40 -5.87 8.60 1.73
C ALA A 40 -4.54 8.98 2.38
N GLY A 41 -4.50 10.12 3.08
CA GLY A 41 -3.24 10.58 3.66
C GLY A 41 -3.34 11.89 4.41
N ARG A 42 -2.16 12.46 4.68
CA ARG A 42 -1.99 13.64 5.54
C ARG A 42 -2.65 14.91 5.00
N SER A 43 -3.30 14.92 3.84
CA SER A 43 -4.16 16.05 3.46
C SER A 43 -5.43 16.08 4.33
N LEU A 44 -5.95 14.92 4.72
CA LEU A 44 -7.21 14.77 5.45
C LEU A 44 -7.01 14.92 6.98
N PRO A 45 -7.81 15.76 7.68
CA PRO A 45 -7.77 15.84 9.15
C PRO A 45 -8.23 14.54 9.82
N GLU A 46 -9.24 13.86 9.28
CA GLU A 46 -9.73 12.56 9.74
C GLU A 46 -8.64 11.47 9.69
N TYR A 47 -7.83 11.45 8.63
CA TYR A 47 -6.66 10.57 8.53
C TYR A 47 -5.67 10.83 9.66
N ARG A 48 -5.35 12.11 9.93
CA ARG A 48 -4.41 12.47 11.00
C ARG A 48 -4.90 11.99 12.36
N LYS A 49 -6.20 12.13 12.62
CA LYS A 49 -6.84 11.68 13.87
C LYS A 49 -6.76 10.18 14.06
N VAL A 50 -7.14 9.38 13.05
CA VAL A 50 -7.12 7.91 13.18
C VAL A 50 -5.71 7.30 13.19
N ARG A 51 -4.70 8.06 12.72
CA ARG A 51 -3.28 7.67 12.72
C ARG A 51 -2.50 8.21 13.92
N GLU A 52 -3.13 8.96 14.81
CA GLU A 52 -2.46 9.55 15.97
C GLU A 52 -1.89 8.45 16.87
N GLY A 53 -0.60 8.56 17.20
CA GLY A 53 0.10 7.56 18.02
C GLY A 53 0.41 6.23 17.35
N ILE A 54 -0.04 6.00 16.11
CA ILE A 54 0.19 4.73 15.41
C ILE A 54 1.33 4.92 14.37
N PRO A 55 2.36 4.07 14.30
CA PRO A 55 3.36 4.04 13.23
C PRO A 55 2.79 3.62 11.86
N MET A 56 3.37 4.09 10.75
CA MET A 56 2.83 3.86 9.39
C MET A 56 2.68 2.39 9.04
N LEU A 57 3.74 1.59 9.28
CA LEU A 57 3.73 0.16 8.99
C LEU A 57 2.76 -0.59 9.91
N GLU A 58 2.66 -0.17 11.17
CA GLU A 58 1.70 -0.74 12.11
C GLU A 58 0.25 -0.52 11.66
N SER A 59 -0.09 0.67 11.14
CA SER A 59 -1.45 0.85 10.59
C SER A 59 -1.73 0.01 9.36
N CYS A 60 -0.71 -0.33 8.56
CA CYS A 60 -0.91 -1.19 7.39
C CYS A 60 -1.21 -2.65 7.79
N ALA A 61 -0.92 -3.04 9.04
CA ALA A 61 -1.19 -4.36 9.58
C ALA A 61 -2.51 -4.45 10.36
N ARG A 62 -3.33 -3.39 10.36
CA ARG A 62 -4.62 -3.31 11.09
C ARG A 62 -5.79 -3.19 10.08
N PRO A 63 -6.49 -4.29 9.76
CA PRO A 63 -7.48 -4.32 8.69
C PRO A 63 -8.59 -3.26 8.79
N GLU A 64 -9.12 -3.03 9.99
CA GLU A 64 -10.18 -2.05 10.25
C GLU A 64 -9.68 -0.63 10.01
N LEU A 65 -8.45 -0.35 10.42
CA LEU A 65 -7.83 0.96 10.23
C LEU A 65 -7.50 1.21 8.75
N VAL A 66 -6.99 0.20 8.04
CA VAL A 66 -6.78 0.27 6.59
C VAL A 66 -8.10 0.54 5.88
N THR A 67 -9.16 -0.16 6.28
CA THR A 67 -10.49 -0.02 5.71
C THR A 67 -11.01 1.40 5.89
N GLU A 68 -11.01 1.90 7.13
CA GLU A 68 -11.46 3.26 7.44
C GLU A 68 -10.66 4.31 6.67
N ILE A 69 -9.33 4.24 6.69
CA ILE A 69 -8.46 5.21 6.00
C ILE A 69 -8.71 5.20 4.47
N THR A 70 -8.90 4.02 3.87
CA THR A 70 -9.16 3.89 2.43
C THR A 70 -10.50 4.50 2.03
N LEU A 71 -11.53 4.40 2.89
CA LEU A 71 -12.88 4.88 2.62
C LEU A 71 -13.04 6.40 2.79
N GLN A 72 -12.22 7.05 3.62
CA GLN A 72 -12.27 8.50 3.87
C GLN A 72 -12.34 9.36 2.59
N PRO A 73 -11.41 9.23 1.62
CA PRO A 73 -11.46 10.03 0.40
C PRO A 73 -12.66 9.70 -0.50
N VAL A 74 -13.13 8.45 -0.50
CA VAL A 74 -14.34 8.04 -1.24
C VAL A 74 -15.56 8.76 -0.68
N ARG A 75 -15.73 8.73 0.65
CA ARG A 75 -16.85 9.40 1.35
C ARG A 75 -16.79 10.92 1.21
N ARG A 76 -15.58 11.51 1.25
CA ARG A 76 -15.40 12.96 1.24
C ARG A 76 -15.48 13.59 -0.15
N HIS A 77 -14.91 12.92 -1.15
CA HIS A 77 -14.70 13.50 -2.47
C HIS A 77 -15.48 12.82 -3.58
N GLY A 78 -16.13 11.67 -3.32
CA GLY A 78 -16.89 10.96 -4.35
C GLY A 78 -16.02 10.48 -5.52
N VAL A 79 -14.76 10.11 -5.26
CA VAL A 79 -13.84 9.61 -6.28
C VAL A 79 -14.34 8.30 -6.89
N ASP A 80 -14.03 8.09 -8.17
CA ASP A 80 -14.50 6.94 -8.96
C ASP A 80 -13.75 5.63 -8.66
N ALA A 81 -12.69 5.68 -7.86
CA ALA A 81 -11.96 4.53 -7.40
C ALA A 81 -11.34 4.76 -6.02
N ALA A 82 -11.33 3.69 -5.21
CA ALA A 82 -10.54 3.63 -4.00
C ALA A 82 -9.16 3.06 -4.33
N ILE A 83 -8.10 3.61 -3.75
CA ILE A 83 -6.76 3.00 -3.77
C ILE A 83 -6.48 2.44 -2.38
N TYR A 84 -6.12 1.16 -2.31
CA TYR A 84 -5.82 0.47 -1.06
C TYR A 84 -4.78 1.26 -0.24
N TYR A 85 -5.06 1.51 1.04
CA TYR A 85 -4.08 2.14 1.91
C TYR A 85 -3.01 1.14 2.37
N SER A 86 -1.78 1.33 1.90
CA SER A 86 -0.62 0.53 2.29
C SER A 86 0.68 1.28 2.02
N ASP A 87 1.81 0.60 2.19
CA ASP A 87 3.13 1.06 1.74
C ASP A 87 3.81 -0.02 0.89
N ILE A 88 4.60 0.40 -0.11
CA ILE A 88 5.33 -0.50 -1.00
C ILE A 88 6.35 -1.38 -0.28
N VAL A 89 6.75 -1.02 0.94
CA VAL A 89 7.73 -1.78 1.74
C VAL A 89 7.11 -2.88 2.60
N VAL A 90 5.77 -2.96 2.68
CA VAL A 90 5.06 -3.94 3.53
C VAL A 90 5.47 -5.39 3.21
N PRO A 91 5.53 -5.83 1.94
CA PRO A 91 6.01 -7.18 1.61
C PRO A 91 7.41 -7.48 2.13
N LEU A 92 8.31 -6.51 2.11
CA LEU A 92 9.69 -6.69 2.58
C LEU A 92 9.74 -6.85 4.11
N LYS A 93 8.94 -6.06 4.84
CA LYS A 93 8.81 -6.22 6.29
C LYS A 93 8.23 -7.60 6.64
N ALA A 94 7.26 -8.08 5.86
CA ALA A 94 6.60 -9.37 6.06
C ALA A 94 7.56 -10.57 5.90
N ILE A 95 8.50 -10.51 4.94
CA ILE A 95 9.52 -11.55 4.76
C ILE A 95 10.72 -11.42 5.72
N GLY A 96 10.66 -10.52 6.71
CA GLY A 96 11.67 -10.39 7.77
C GLY A 96 12.78 -9.37 7.51
N VAL A 97 12.64 -8.49 6.52
CA VAL A 97 13.58 -7.36 6.36
C VAL A 97 13.28 -6.33 7.45
N ASP A 98 14.25 -6.06 8.33
CA ASP A 98 14.05 -5.02 9.34
C ASP A 98 14.09 -3.61 8.72
N LEU A 99 12.88 -3.11 8.47
CA LEU A 99 12.59 -1.82 7.90
C LEU A 99 11.65 -1.04 8.82
N ASP A 100 11.92 0.25 8.94
CA ASP A 100 11.07 1.21 9.62
C ASP A 100 10.92 2.51 8.80
N ILE A 101 9.80 3.21 8.97
CA ILE A 101 9.55 4.50 8.30
C ILE A 101 9.73 5.61 9.32
N LYS A 102 10.89 6.29 9.26
CA LYS A 102 11.21 7.38 10.19
C LYS A 102 10.61 8.72 9.72
N PRO A 103 9.98 9.51 10.62
CA PRO A 103 9.47 10.84 10.28
C PRO A 103 10.56 11.74 9.67
N GLY A 104 10.27 12.35 8.53
CA GLY A 104 11.21 13.25 7.83
C GLY A 104 12.36 12.58 7.09
N VAL A 105 12.58 11.27 7.27
CA VAL A 105 13.67 10.51 6.62
C VAL A 105 13.13 9.51 5.58
N GLY A 106 11.98 8.88 5.86
CA GLY A 106 11.43 7.82 5.02
C GLY A 106 11.87 6.42 5.45
N PRO A 107 11.81 5.41 4.57
CA PRO A 107 12.16 4.05 4.91
C PRO A 107 13.66 3.91 5.20
N VAL A 108 13.98 3.31 6.34
CA VAL A 108 15.32 3.01 6.81
C VAL A 108 15.42 1.52 7.06
N VAL A 109 16.51 0.92 6.59
CA VAL A 109 16.75 -0.51 6.72
C VAL A 109 17.98 -0.72 7.56
N GLU A 110 17.84 -1.55 8.58
CA GLU A 110 18.93 -1.80 9.54
C GLU A 110 20.12 -2.48 8.86
N GLN A 111 19.84 -3.52 8.07
CA GLN A 111 20.82 -4.31 7.34
C GLN A 111 20.60 -4.23 5.82
N PRO A 112 21.19 -3.21 5.16
CA PRO A 112 21.22 -3.10 3.72
C PRO A 112 21.72 -4.33 2.97
N ILE A 113 21.07 -4.65 1.85
CA ILE A 113 21.58 -5.61 0.85
C ILE A 113 22.68 -4.91 0.03
N ARG A 114 23.93 -5.40 0.09
CA ARG A 114 25.10 -4.85 -0.63
C ARG A 114 25.81 -5.87 -1.48
N THR A 115 25.75 -7.13 -1.08
CA THR A 115 26.43 -8.24 -1.73
C THR A 115 25.43 -9.28 -2.18
N ARG A 116 25.85 -10.15 -3.09
CA ARG A 116 25.03 -11.30 -3.51
C ARG A 116 24.75 -12.26 -2.35
N ALA A 117 25.68 -12.38 -1.40
CA ALA A 117 25.51 -13.22 -0.21
C ALA A 117 24.37 -12.70 0.68
N ASP A 118 24.17 -11.38 0.74
CA ASP A 118 23.06 -10.77 1.48
C ASP A 118 21.69 -11.14 0.90
N LEU A 119 21.60 -11.72 -0.31
CA LEU A 119 20.32 -12.19 -0.84
C LEU A 119 19.84 -13.47 -0.13
N ALA A 120 20.73 -14.23 0.50
CA ALA A 120 20.40 -15.49 1.18
C ALA A 120 19.46 -15.32 2.39
N ARG A 121 19.33 -14.10 2.91
CA ARG A 121 18.40 -13.73 4.00
C ARG A 121 16.99 -13.36 3.50
N LEU A 122 16.79 -13.26 2.18
CA LEU A 122 15.46 -13.06 1.60
C LEU A 122 14.81 -14.42 1.37
N ARG A 123 13.53 -14.52 1.72
CA ARG A 123 12.67 -15.65 1.40
C ARG A 123 11.49 -15.20 0.56
N ASP A 124 10.81 -16.16 -0.04
CA ASP A 124 9.58 -15.89 -0.79
C ASP A 124 8.49 -15.33 0.13
N LEU A 125 7.70 -14.42 -0.44
CA LEU A 125 6.48 -13.91 0.17
C LEU A 125 5.35 -14.89 -0.12
N THR A 126 4.67 -15.31 0.94
CA THR A 126 3.52 -16.19 0.88
C THR A 126 2.26 -15.44 1.33
N PRO A 127 1.04 -15.82 0.89
CA PRO A 127 -0.19 -15.20 1.36
C PRO A 127 -0.34 -15.20 2.89
N GLU A 128 0.23 -16.20 3.57
CA GLU A 128 0.24 -16.37 5.02
C GLU A 128 1.05 -15.28 5.75
N ASP A 129 1.94 -14.58 5.05
CA ASP A 129 2.74 -13.49 5.63
C ASP A 129 1.95 -12.18 5.77
N ILE A 130 0.84 -12.06 5.04
CA ILE A 130 0.05 -10.83 4.94
C ILE A 130 -1.47 -11.07 5.07
N PRO A 131 -1.93 -11.83 6.09
CA PRO A 131 -3.36 -12.16 6.24
C PRO A 131 -4.22 -10.90 6.40
N TYR A 132 -3.67 -9.86 7.02
CA TYR A 132 -4.31 -8.56 7.21
C TYR A 132 -4.62 -7.84 5.89
N VAL A 133 -3.86 -8.09 4.81
CA VAL A 133 -4.16 -7.52 3.49
C VAL A 133 -5.41 -8.17 2.91
N THR A 134 -5.48 -9.50 2.95
CA THR A 134 -6.64 -10.25 2.47
C THR A 134 -7.90 -9.87 3.25
N GLU A 135 -7.79 -9.74 4.56
CA GLU A 135 -8.88 -9.33 5.44
C GLU A 135 -9.38 -7.91 5.11
N ALA A 136 -8.47 -6.94 4.99
CA ALA A 136 -8.81 -5.55 4.66
C ALA A 136 -9.47 -5.43 3.28
N ILE A 137 -8.97 -6.17 2.27
CA ILE A 137 -9.60 -6.23 0.95
C ILE A 137 -11.02 -6.80 1.06
N GLY A 138 -11.21 -7.84 1.86
CA GLY A 138 -12.53 -8.43 2.11
C GLY A 138 -13.50 -7.42 2.75
N MET A 139 -13.05 -6.62 3.72
CA MET A 139 -13.85 -5.55 4.32
C MET A 139 -14.17 -4.46 3.29
N LEU A 140 -13.16 -3.97 2.58
CA LEU A 140 -13.29 -2.88 1.61
C LEU A 140 -14.23 -3.22 0.46
N THR A 141 -14.13 -4.42 -0.10
CA THR A 141 -14.98 -4.84 -1.22
C THR A 141 -16.46 -4.94 -0.83
N ARG A 142 -16.78 -5.19 0.46
CA ARG A 142 -18.15 -5.12 0.98
C ARG A 142 -18.64 -3.68 1.15
N GLU A 143 -17.79 -2.81 1.67
CA GLU A 143 -18.13 -1.41 1.98
C GLU A 143 -18.20 -0.50 0.74
N LEU A 144 -17.37 -0.75 -0.27
CA LEU A 144 -17.27 0.10 -1.46
C LEU A 144 -18.42 -0.04 -2.46
N GLY A 145 -19.22 -1.11 -2.37
CA GLY A 145 -20.30 -1.39 -3.30
C GLY A 145 -19.81 -1.43 -4.76
N ALA A 146 -20.29 -0.49 -5.59
CA ALA A 146 -19.91 -0.39 -7.00
C ALA A 146 -18.57 0.32 -7.24
N THR A 147 -17.98 0.98 -6.24
CA THR A 147 -16.71 1.69 -6.41
C THR A 147 -15.55 0.68 -6.48
N PRO A 148 -14.75 0.65 -7.55
CA PRO A 148 -13.63 -0.28 -7.67
C PRO A 148 -12.51 0.03 -6.67
N LEU A 149 -11.87 -1.04 -6.17
CA LEU A 149 -10.67 -0.99 -5.34
C LEU A 149 -9.43 -1.27 -6.19
N ILE A 150 -8.48 -0.34 -6.20
CA ILE A 150 -7.17 -0.49 -6.82
C ILE A 150 -6.21 -1.10 -5.80
N GLY A 151 -5.62 -2.24 -6.13
CA GLY A 151 -4.46 -2.79 -5.44
C GLY A 151 -3.16 -2.29 -6.06
N PHE A 152 -2.05 -2.31 -5.31
CA PHE A 152 -0.75 -1.90 -5.83
C PHE A 152 0.40 -2.67 -5.18
N ALA A 153 1.55 -2.69 -5.87
CA ALA A 153 2.81 -3.20 -5.37
C ALA A 153 3.97 -2.36 -5.92
N GLY A 154 5.09 -2.34 -5.20
CA GLY A 154 6.32 -1.71 -5.69
C GLY A 154 6.94 -2.52 -6.83
N ALA A 155 7.40 -1.85 -7.89
CA ALA A 155 8.16 -2.52 -8.94
C ALA A 155 9.54 -2.99 -8.42
N PRO A 156 10.07 -4.13 -8.88
CA PRO A 156 11.34 -4.68 -8.37
C PRO A 156 12.54 -3.71 -8.48
N SER A 157 12.58 -2.88 -9.52
CA SER A 157 13.64 -1.90 -9.76
C SER A 157 13.52 -0.63 -8.92
N ARG A 158 12.36 -0.36 -8.32
CA ARG A 158 12.02 0.90 -7.65
C ARG A 158 12.46 0.91 -6.18
N TRP A 159 13.58 0.27 -5.91
CA TRP A 159 14.28 0.26 -4.63
C TRP A 159 15.08 1.57 -4.48
N PRO A 160 14.80 2.40 -3.46
CA PRO A 160 15.48 3.68 -3.33
C PRO A 160 16.98 3.52 -3.01
N ALA A 161 17.80 4.41 -3.59
CA ALA A 161 19.24 4.47 -3.32
C ALA A 161 19.59 4.63 -1.83
N THR A 162 18.66 5.06 -0.97
CA THR A 162 18.86 5.18 0.49
C THR A 162 19.07 3.85 1.20
N TRP A 163 18.65 2.73 0.62
CA TRP A 163 19.00 1.42 1.14
C TRP A 163 20.50 1.14 1.01
N SER A 164 21.23 1.86 0.16
CA SER A 164 22.70 1.82 0.14
C SER A 164 23.37 2.74 1.19
N ARG A 165 22.61 3.34 2.12
CA ARG A 165 23.16 4.09 3.26
C ARG A 165 22.73 3.43 4.56
N ALA A 166 23.72 3.02 5.36
CA ALA A 166 23.46 2.57 6.73
C ALA A 166 22.87 3.73 7.55
N ALA A 167 22.07 3.41 8.56
CA ALA A 167 21.65 4.39 9.55
C ALA A 167 22.88 5.14 10.09
N PRO A 168 22.84 6.48 10.24
CA PRO A 168 23.97 7.21 10.80
C PRO A 168 24.29 6.64 12.19
N ARG A 169 25.53 6.15 12.38
CA ARG A 169 26.00 5.67 13.68
C ARG A 169 25.84 6.79 14.70
N ALA A 170 25.16 6.53 15.81
CA ALA A 170 25.11 7.44 16.93
C ALA A 170 26.55 7.76 17.36
N ARG A 171 26.95 9.03 17.23
CA ARG A 171 28.21 9.51 17.81
C ARG A 171 28.04 9.48 19.32
N THR A 172 28.63 8.49 19.97
CA THR A 172 28.89 8.54 21.42
C THR A 172 29.77 9.75 21.70
N ARG A 173 29.18 10.81 22.25
CA ARG A 173 29.95 11.91 22.86
C ARG A 173 30.53 11.37 24.16
N THR A 174 31.81 11.02 24.14
CA THR A 174 32.59 10.85 25.36
C THR A 174 32.57 12.18 26.12
N PRO A 175 32.24 12.21 27.43
CA PRO A 175 32.34 13.43 28.21
C PRO A 175 33.82 13.78 28.35
N ARG A 176 34.21 14.98 27.93
CA ARG A 176 35.53 15.53 28.29
C ARG A 176 35.49 15.86 29.78
N ARG A 177 36.45 15.29 30.51
CA ARG A 177 36.82 15.71 31.87
C ARG A 177 37.44 17.10 31.84
#